data_AF-Q7VJ67-F1
#
_entry.id   AF-Q7VJ67-F1
#
_cell.length_a   1.000
_cell.length_b   1.000
_cell.length_c   1.000
_cell.angle_alpha   90.00
_cell.angle_beta   90.00
_cell.angle_gamma   90.00
#
_symmetry.space_group_name_H-M   'P 1'
#
loop_
_entity.id
_entity.type
_entity.pdbx_description
1 polymer ?
#
loop_
_entity_poly.entity_id
_entity_poly.type
_entity_poly.pdbx_seq_one_letter_code
_entity_poly.pdbx_strand_id
1 'polypeptide(L)'
;MALFEVNMPPIPDNIPIHTIEHTPLLKRAKLLWIGALILAVINVYIVVSSMNMLTGEIPAMSNTLSTIIGFCGTICILFCFFYLCKLARRKRLLKLYAIQLVIGIIAGIFQLFIPEFNNSSTSTDIIAITSSFSAYMIFCSIAAPIVVYILWELGKELSFITNEKTFFKATKIMVVGLLVFLISSVGFLVTARLQNENVALFFGILFMGFGVMVVYGIILYLIGIFKIRVIVQYGEDAQNTISQKEN
;
A
#
# COMPACT_ATOMS: atom_id res chain seq x y z
N MET A 1 2.84 -8.39 22.02
CA MET A 1 1.46 -7.90 21.78
C MET A 1 1.37 -6.38 21.79
N ALA A 2 2.04 -5.68 22.72
CA ALA A 2 2.04 -4.21 22.84
C ALA A 2 2.35 -3.42 21.54
N LEU A 3 3.29 -3.89 20.70
CA LEU A 3 3.72 -3.18 19.49
C LEU A 3 2.58 -2.94 18.46
N PHE A 4 1.58 -3.83 18.43
CA PHE A 4 0.42 -3.75 17.53
C PHE A 4 -0.87 -3.28 18.22
N GLU A 5 -0.80 -2.92 19.50
CA GLU A 5 -1.93 -2.28 20.17
C GLU A 5 -2.14 -0.88 19.61
N VAL A 6 -3.42 -0.50 19.52
CA VAL A 6 -3.86 0.79 18.98
C VAL A 6 -4.91 1.31 19.94
N ASN A 7 -4.52 2.34 20.68
CA ASN A 7 -5.40 3.07 21.59
C ASN A 7 -6.14 4.13 20.79
N MET A 8 -7.46 3.95 20.64
CA MET A 8 -8.32 4.93 19.99
C MET A 8 -8.68 6.03 21.00
N PRO A 9 -8.60 7.31 20.62
CA PRO A 9 -9.09 8.38 21.48
C PRO A 9 -10.61 8.27 21.65
N PRO A 10 -11.15 8.65 22.83
CA PRO A 10 -12.58 8.74 23.00
C PRO A 10 -13.16 9.76 21.99
N ILE A 11 -14.35 9.48 21.46
CA ILE A 11 -15.06 10.44 20.61
C ILE A 11 -15.54 11.58 21.52
N PRO A 12 -15.20 12.85 21.22
CA PRO A 12 -15.74 13.99 21.96
C PRO A 12 -17.24 14.15 21.72
N ASP A 13 -18.00 14.46 22.76
CA ASP A 13 -19.48 14.52 22.71
C ASP A 13 -20.03 15.58 21.74
N ASN A 14 -19.25 16.60 21.42
CA ASN A 14 -19.67 17.75 20.61
C ASN A 14 -19.38 17.61 19.11
N ILE A 15 -18.97 16.43 18.64
CA ILE A 15 -18.54 16.23 17.25
C ILE A 15 -19.61 15.45 16.47
N PRO A 16 -20.03 15.92 15.28
CA PRO A 16 -21.01 15.21 14.47
C PRO A 16 -20.47 13.85 14.01
N ILE A 17 -21.29 12.82 14.17
CA ILE A 17 -21.00 11.46 13.73
C ILE A 17 -21.93 11.11 12.57
N HIS A 18 -21.33 10.78 11.42
CA HIS A 18 -22.04 10.30 10.24
C HIS A 18 -22.17 8.79 10.31
N THR A 19 -23.40 8.28 10.44
CA THR A 19 -23.67 6.85 10.44
C THR A 19 -23.94 6.34 9.02
N ILE A 20 -23.51 5.11 8.72
CA ILE A 20 -23.64 4.54 7.38
C ILE A 20 -25.10 4.41 6.93
N GLU A 21 -26.04 4.25 7.85
CA GLU A 21 -27.46 4.11 7.56
C GLU A 21 -28.04 5.36 6.89
N HIS A 22 -27.65 6.54 7.40
CA HIS A 22 -28.20 7.84 7.01
C HIS A 22 -27.29 8.64 6.07
N THR A 23 -26.04 8.22 5.86
CA THR A 23 -25.08 8.97 5.03
C THR A 23 -24.82 8.27 3.68
N PRO A 24 -25.45 8.70 2.57
CA PRO A 24 -25.28 8.05 1.26
C PRO A 24 -23.84 8.16 0.72
N LEU A 25 -23.12 9.24 1.07
CA LEU A 25 -21.71 9.41 0.71
C LEU A 25 -20.82 8.33 1.35
N LEU A 26 -21.13 7.89 2.58
CA LEU A 26 -20.39 6.83 3.26
C LEU A 26 -20.64 5.47 2.60
N LYS A 27 -21.89 5.19 2.19
CA LYS A 27 -22.23 4.00 1.41
C LYS A 27 -21.45 3.97 0.08
N ARG A 28 -21.38 5.09 -0.65
CA ARG A 28 -20.60 5.22 -1.89
C ARG A 28 -19.11 5.01 -1.66
N ALA A 29 -18.53 5.61 -0.60
CA ALA A 29 -17.12 5.42 -0.26
C ALA A 29 -16.79 3.96 0.03
N LYS A 30 -17.63 3.27 0.81
CA LYS A 30 -17.48 1.84 1.11
C LYS A 30 -17.57 0.97 -0.16
N LEU A 31 -18.54 1.25 -1.03
CA LEU A 31 -18.68 0.56 -2.31
C LEU A 31 -17.47 0.76 -3.22
N LEU A 32 -16.93 1.97 -3.32
CA LEU A 32 -15.71 2.24 -4.10
C LEU A 32 -14.51 1.47 -3.55
N TRP A 33 -14.41 1.34 -2.23
CA TRP A 33 -13.32 0.59 -1.61
C TRP A 33 -13.41 -0.91 -1.88
N ILE A 34 -14.62 -1.48 -1.76
CA ILE A 34 -14.90 -2.88 -2.13
C ILE A 34 -14.66 -3.09 -3.63
N GLY A 35 -15.10 -2.15 -4.47
CA GLY A 35 -14.88 -2.18 -5.91
C GLY A 35 -13.39 -2.18 -6.28
N ALA A 36 -12.58 -1.32 -5.64
CA ALA A 36 -11.13 -1.30 -5.82
C ALA A 36 -10.49 -2.64 -5.45
N LEU A 37 -10.99 -3.31 -4.40
CA LEU A 37 -10.51 -4.62 -3.99
C LEU A 37 -10.87 -5.71 -4.99
N ILE A 38 -12.10 -5.71 -5.51
CA ILE A 38 -12.53 -6.63 -6.57
C ILE A 38 -11.65 -6.44 -7.81
N LEU A 39 -11.39 -5.19 -8.22
CA LEU A 39 -10.49 -4.89 -9.33
C LEU A 39 -9.07 -5.41 -9.07
N ALA A 40 -8.55 -5.26 -7.85
CA ALA A 40 -7.23 -5.80 -7.50
C ALA A 40 -7.18 -7.33 -7.60
N VAL A 41 -8.23 -8.04 -7.15
CA VAL A 41 -8.32 -9.51 -7.27
C VAL A 41 -8.40 -9.94 -8.73
N ILE A 42 -9.24 -9.27 -9.53
CA ILE A 42 -9.33 -9.51 -10.98
C ILE A 42 -7.95 -9.28 -11.62
N ASN A 43 -7.25 -8.22 -11.23
CA ASN A 43 -5.93 -7.93 -11.77
C ASN A 43 -4.93 -9.06 -11.50
N VAL A 44 -4.83 -9.51 -10.24
CA VAL A 44 -3.97 -10.63 -9.84
C VAL A 44 -4.33 -11.89 -10.62
N TYR A 45 -5.63 -12.19 -10.76
CA TYR A 45 -6.09 -13.34 -11.52
C TYR A 45 -5.64 -13.28 -12.98
N ILE A 46 -5.76 -12.13 -13.64
CA ILE A 46 -5.37 -11.96 -15.04
C ILE A 46 -3.86 -12.10 -15.21
N VAL A 47 -3.08 -11.50 -14.31
CA VAL A 47 -1.62 -11.64 -14.32
C VAL A 47 -1.21 -13.11 -14.15
N VAL A 48 -1.72 -13.79 -13.12
CA VAL A 48 -1.35 -15.18 -12.82
C VAL A 48 -1.82 -16.17 -13.88
N SER A 49 -3.04 -16.00 -14.40
CA SER A 49 -3.62 -16.91 -15.41
C SER A 49 -2.98 -16.76 -16.80
N SER A 50 -2.40 -15.59 -17.10
CA SER A 50 -1.76 -15.34 -18.39
C SER A 50 -0.22 -15.42 -18.34
N MET A 51 0.37 -15.51 -17.15
CA MET A 51 1.81 -15.66 -17.01
C MET A 51 2.25 -17.00 -17.59
N ASN A 52 3.17 -16.95 -18.57
CA ASN A 52 3.80 -18.15 -19.07
C ASN A 52 4.72 -18.70 -17.97
N MET A 53 4.40 -19.88 -17.42
CA MET A 53 5.18 -20.46 -16.31
C MET A 53 6.62 -20.83 -16.70
N LEU A 54 6.91 -21.01 -17.99
CA LEU A 54 8.24 -21.37 -18.48
C LEU A 54 9.16 -20.15 -18.65
N THR A 55 8.60 -18.99 -19.04
CA THR A 55 9.39 -17.77 -19.30
C THR A 55 9.17 -16.69 -18.26
N GLY A 56 8.14 -16.80 -17.41
CA GLY A 56 7.71 -15.75 -16.49
C GLY A 56 7.09 -14.54 -17.19
N GLU A 57 6.97 -14.55 -18.52
CA GLU A 57 6.50 -13.42 -19.30
C GLU A 57 4.96 -13.34 -19.28
N ILE A 58 4.47 -12.10 -19.18
CA ILE A 58 3.05 -11.78 -19.26
C ILE A 58 2.79 -11.24 -20.67
N PRO A 59 1.82 -11.80 -21.43
CA PRO A 59 1.45 -11.31 -22.75
C PRO A 59 1.14 -9.81 -22.74
N ALA A 60 1.56 -9.09 -23.79
CA ALA A 60 1.40 -7.64 -23.88
C ALA A 60 -0.06 -7.17 -23.67
N MET A 61 -1.04 -7.94 -24.16
CA MET A 61 -2.47 -7.68 -23.97
C MET A 61 -2.85 -7.75 -22.48
N SER A 62 -2.43 -8.80 -21.78
CA SER A 62 -2.68 -8.97 -20.34
C SER A 62 -1.98 -7.89 -19.51
N ASN A 63 -0.78 -7.49 -19.90
CA ASN A 63 -0.04 -6.42 -19.23
C ASN A 63 -0.73 -5.05 -19.39
N THR A 64 -1.23 -4.77 -20.61
CA THR A 64 -2.01 -3.57 -20.89
C THR A 64 -3.30 -3.54 -20.07
N LEU A 65 -4.02 -4.66 -20.04
CA LEU A 65 -5.26 -4.78 -19.29
C LEU A 65 -5.03 -4.67 -17.77
N SER A 66 -3.94 -5.25 -17.26
CA SER A 66 -3.50 -5.11 -15.87
C SER A 66 -3.25 -3.65 -15.48
N THR A 67 -2.59 -2.91 -16.37
CA THR A 67 -2.31 -1.48 -16.20
C THR A 67 -3.61 -0.67 -16.12
N ILE A 68 -4.57 -0.93 -17.02
CA ILE A 68 -5.88 -0.27 -17.03
C ILE A 68 -6.65 -0.56 -15.74
N ILE A 69 -6.70 -1.82 -15.31
CA ILE A 69 -7.38 -2.23 -14.08
C ILE A 69 -6.74 -1.57 -12.85
N GLY A 70 -5.40 -1.54 -12.79
CA GLY A 70 -4.66 -0.86 -11.74
C GLY A 70 -4.96 0.64 -11.69
N PHE A 71 -5.04 1.29 -12.84
CA PHE A 71 -5.41 2.71 -12.95
C PHE A 71 -6.84 2.96 -12.45
N CYS A 72 -7.81 2.13 -12.88
CA CYS A 72 -9.19 2.20 -12.40
C CYS A 72 -9.27 2.00 -10.88
N GLY A 73 -8.54 1.02 -10.33
CA GLY A 73 -8.48 0.78 -8.88
C GLY A 73 -7.93 2.00 -8.11
N THR A 74 -6.90 2.63 -8.67
CA THR A 74 -6.29 3.85 -8.10
C THR A 74 -7.28 5.02 -8.07
N ILE A 75 -8.07 5.19 -9.13
CA ILE A 75 -9.15 6.18 -9.22
C ILE A 75 -10.26 5.88 -8.20
N CYS A 76 -10.66 4.61 -8.04
CA CYS A 76 -11.67 4.23 -7.05
C CYS A 76 -11.25 4.60 -5.63
N ILE A 77 -9.98 4.34 -5.27
CA ILE A 77 -9.43 4.70 -3.95
C ILE A 77 -9.36 6.24 -3.81
N LEU A 78 -8.98 6.96 -4.86
CA LEU A 78 -8.96 8.43 -4.86
C LEU A 78 -10.35 9.01 -4.53
N PHE A 79 -11.40 8.53 -5.21
CA PHE A 79 -12.77 8.97 -4.94
C PHE A 79 -13.28 8.50 -3.57
N CYS A 80 -12.89 7.32 -3.12
CA CYS A 80 -13.18 6.84 -1.77
C CYS A 80 -12.64 7.84 -0.74
N PHE A 81 -11.34 8.16 -0.82
CA PHE A 81 -10.68 9.09 0.08
C PHE A 81 -11.24 10.51 -0.03
N PHE A 82 -11.62 10.96 -1.22
CA PHE A 82 -12.32 12.22 -1.40
C PHE A 82 -13.64 12.27 -0.62
N TYR A 83 -14.47 11.22 -0.69
CA TYR A 83 -15.73 11.15 0.05
C TYR A 83 -15.51 11.04 1.57
N LEU A 84 -14.54 10.25 2.02
CA LEU A 84 -14.18 10.16 3.44
C LEU A 84 -13.70 11.52 3.97
N CYS A 85 -12.82 12.21 3.24
CA CYS A 85 -12.31 13.53 3.60
C CYS A 85 -13.43 14.58 3.67
N LYS A 86 -14.37 14.53 2.73
CA LYS A 86 -15.55 15.43 2.72
C LYS A 86 -16.42 15.23 3.95
N LEU A 87 -16.63 13.98 4.38
CA LEU A 87 -17.43 13.65 5.56
C LEU A 87 -16.70 13.97 6.87
N ALA A 88 -15.40 13.69 6.94
CA ALA A 88 -14.57 13.97 8.11
C ALA A 88 -14.23 15.46 8.28
N ARG A 89 -14.40 16.26 7.21
CA ARG A 89 -13.83 17.60 7.03
C ARG A 89 -12.33 17.64 7.29
N ARG A 90 -11.59 16.65 6.77
CA ARG A 90 -10.12 16.59 6.89
C ARG A 90 -9.48 16.46 5.52
N LYS A 91 -8.62 17.41 5.16
CA LYS A 91 -7.88 17.40 3.87
C LYS A 91 -6.61 16.55 3.93
N ARG A 92 -6.12 16.23 5.13
CA ARG A 92 -4.82 15.57 5.35
C ARG A 92 -4.74 14.20 4.67
N LEU A 93 -5.77 13.38 4.81
CA LEU A 93 -5.82 12.04 4.21
C LEU A 93 -5.72 12.09 2.67
N LEU A 94 -6.45 13.01 2.03
CA LEU A 94 -6.36 13.21 0.58
C LEU A 94 -4.98 13.75 0.15
N LYS A 95 -4.39 14.69 0.91
CA LYS A 95 -3.04 15.22 0.63
C LYS A 95 -1.99 14.11 0.71
N LEU A 96 -2.03 13.28 1.75
CA LEU A 96 -1.10 12.15 1.92
C LEU A 96 -1.21 11.16 0.75
N TYR A 97 -2.42 10.82 0.34
CA TYR A 97 -2.62 9.94 -0.82
C TYR A 97 -2.18 10.59 -2.14
N ALA A 98 -2.42 11.88 -2.33
CA ALA A 98 -1.94 12.60 -3.52
C ALA A 98 -0.41 12.59 -3.61
N ILE A 99 0.30 12.78 -2.49
CA ILE A 99 1.76 12.68 -2.44
C ILE A 99 2.21 11.26 -2.81
N GLN A 100 1.54 10.23 -2.28
CA GLN A 100 1.83 8.84 -2.64
C GLN A 100 1.66 8.58 -4.15
N LEU A 101 0.62 9.15 -4.77
CA LEU A 101 0.41 9.06 -6.22
C LEU A 101 1.52 9.76 -7.00
N VAL A 102 1.95 10.96 -6.58
CA VAL A 102 3.04 11.68 -7.24
C VAL A 102 4.34 10.87 -7.19
N ILE A 103 4.67 10.28 -6.04
CA ILE A 103 5.85 9.40 -5.91
C ILE A 103 5.73 8.21 -6.86
N GLY A 104 4.55 7.59 -6.95
CA GLY A 104 4.28 6.48 -7.87
C GLY A 104 4.42 6.86 -9.34
N ILE A 105 3.92 8.04 -9.74
CA ILE A 105 4.06 8.56 -11.11
C ILE A 105 5.54 8.78 -11.44
N ILE A 106 6.30 9.43 -10.54
CA ILE A 106 7.73 9.65 -10.73
C ILE A 106 8.47 8.32 -10.87
N ALA A 107 8.16 7.32 -10.03
CA ALA A 107 8.72 5.98 -10.13
C ALA A 107 8.43 5.33 -11.50
N GLY A 108 7.18 5.44 -11.98
CA GLY A 108 6.78 4.93 -13.29
C GLY A 108 7.49 5.63 -14.45
N ILE A 109 7.68 6.96 -14.36
CA ILE A 109 8.45 7.72 -15.36
C ILE A 109 9.89 7.21 -15.42
N PHE A 110 10.57 7.03 -14.29
CA PHE A 110 11.92 6.46 -14.28
C PHE A 110 11.96 5.08 -14.91
N GLN A 111 10.97 4.23 -14.65
CA GLN A 111 10.88 2.89 -15.22
C GLN A 111 10.79 2.91 -16.75
N LEU A 112 10.09 3.88 -17.35
CA LEU A 112 10.00 4.06 -18.80
C LEU A 112 11.35 4.40 -19.46
N PHE A 113 12.30 4.97 -18.71
CA PHE A 113 13.62 5.35 -19.22
C PHE A 113 14.71 4.31 -18.96
N ILE A 114 14.36 3.13 -18.42
CA ILE A 114 15.30 2.01 -18.24
C ILE A 114 15.16 1.06 -19.44
N PRO A 115 16.15 1.00 -20.36
CA PRO A 115 16.07 0.21 -21.58
C PRO A 115 15.85 -1.29 -21.33
N GLU A 116 16.39 -1.81 -20.22
CA GLU A 116 16.27 -3.23 -19.82
C GLU A 116 14.85 -3.65 -19.42
N PHE A 117 13.97 -2.69 -19.06
CA PHE A 117 12.55 -2.97 -18.80
C PHE A 117 11.67 -2.88 -20.04
N ASN A 118 12.14 -2.22 -21.10
CA ASN A 118 11.37 -1.98 -22.33
C ASN A 118 11.67 -2.99 -23.45
N ASN A 119 12.85 -3.63 -23.43
CA ASN A 119 13.24 -4.59 -24.45
C ASN A 119 13.12 -6.02 -23.92
N SER A 120 12.07 -6.72 -24.33
CA SER A 120 11.77 -8.13 -24.03
C SER A 120 12.69 -9.13 -24.76
N SER A 121 13.95 -8.79 -24.98
CA SER A 121 14.92 -9.67 -25.62
C SER A 121 16.14 -9.81 -24.74
N THR A 122 16.06 -10.81 -23.87
CA THR A 122 17.16 -11.71 -23.49
C THR A 122 18.57 -11.25 -23.84
N SER A 123 19.29 -10.75 -22.84
CA SER A 123 20.49 -11.47 -22.41
C SER A 123 20.59 -11.42 -20.89
N THR A 124 20.78 -12.59 -20.28
CA THR A 124 21.21 -12.78 -18.89
C THR A 124 22.67 -12.35 -18.70
N ASP A 125 23.08 -11.27 -19.37
CA ASP A 125 24.36 -10.64 -19.13
C ASP A 125 24.10 -9.56 -18.10
N ILE A 126 24.68 -9.77 -16.91
CA ILE A 126 24.95 -8.80 -15.84
C ILE A 126 24.23 -7.48 -16.09
N ILE A 127 23.11 -7.22 -15.36
CA ILE A 127 22.38 -5.93 -15.40
C ILE A 127 23.41 -4.82 -15.54
N ALA A 128 23.53 -4.27 -16.75
CA ALA A 128 24.49 -3.22 -16.98
C ALA A 128 23.98 -2.07 -16.14
N ILE A 129 24.76 -1.64 -15.15
CA ILE A 129 24.37 -0.52 -14.29
C ILE A 129 24.38 0.72 -15.19
N THR A 130 23.26 0.98 -15.87
CA THR A 130 23.05 2.20 -16.63
C THR A 130 22.89 3.36 -15.66
N SER A 131 23.22 4.57 -16.11
CA SER A 131 23.00 5.78 -15.32
C SER A 131 21.52 5.93 -14.92
N SER A 132 20.59 5.53 -15.79
CA SER A 132 19.14 5.51 -15.54
C SER A 132 18.73 4.51 -14.46
N PHE A 133 19.23 3.26 -14.51
CA PHE A 133 18.96 2.26 -13.48
C PHE A 133 19.49 2.68 -12.10
N SER A 134 20.70 3.26 -12.06
CA SER A 134 21.28 3.80 -10.83
C SER A 134 20.46 4.94 -10.25
N ALA A 135 20.02 5.88 -11.09
CA ALA A 135 19.18 7.00 -10.67
C ALA A 135 17.83 6.52 -10.12
N TYR A 136 17.22 5.50 -10.74
CA TYR A 136 16.00 4.86 -10.24
C TYR A 136 16.21 4.23 -8.85
N MET A 137 17.30 3.47 -8.67
CA MET A 137 17.60 2.85 -7.37
C MET A 137 17.85 3.89 -6.26
N ILE A 138 18.53 4.99 -6.57
CA ILE A 138 18.72 6.12 -5.64
C ILE A 138 17.37 6.75 -5.30
N PHE A 139 16.53 7.02 -6.30
CA PHE A 139 15.18 7.55 -6.08
C PHE A 139 14.36 6.62 -5.20
N CYS A 140 14.31 5.32 -5.49
CA CYS A 140 13.60 4.33 -4.68
C CYS A 140 14.10 4.28 -3.24
N SER A 141 15.42 4.41 -3.02
CA SER A 141 16.02 4.42 -1.68
C SER A 141 15.60 5.64 -0.86
N ILE A 142 15.44 6.80 -1.49
CA ILE A 142 14.95 8.03 -0.84
C ILE A 142 13.41 7.99 -0.68
N ALA A 143 12.70 7.47 -1.67
CA ALA A 143 11.25 7.42 -1.68
C ALA A 143 10.70 6.38 -0.70
N ALA A 144 11.38 5.25 -0.48
CA ALA A 144 10.95 4.18 0.42
C ALA A 144 10.62 4.66 1.85
N PRO A 145 11.52 5.37 2.58
CA PRO A 145 11.18 5.87 3.92
C PRO A 145 10.04 6.90 3.91
N ILE A 146 9.94 7.71 2.85
CA ILE A 146 8.85 8.69 2.69
C ILE A 146 7.51 7.96 2.52
N VAL A 147 7.46 6.93 1.67
CA VAL A 147 6.26 6.11 1.44
C VAL A 147 5.86 5.37 2.72
N VAL A 148 6.82 4.83 3.47
CA VAL A 148 6.54 4.21 4.79
C VAL A 148 5.87 5.21 5.73
N TYR A 149 6.42 6.42 5.84
CA TYR A 149 5.85 7.48 6.67
C TYR A 149 4.44 7.88 6.21
N ILE A 150 4.22 8.03 4.90
CA ILE A 150 2.92 8.35 4.33
C ILE A 150 1.90 7.25 4.62
N LEU A 151 2.25 5.97 4.42
CA LEU A 151 1.38 4.83 4.71
C LEU A 151 1.02 4.79 6.19
N TRP A 152 1.99 5.00 7.08
CA TRP A 152 1.79 5.07 8.51
C TRP A 152 0.77 6.16 8.91
N GLU A 153 0.97 7.38 8.43
CA GLU A 153 0.07 8.50 8.70
C GLU A 153 -1.31 8.31 8.06
N LEU A 154 -1.40 7.72 6.86
CA LEU A 154 -2.68 7.34 6.23
C LEU A 154 -3.44 6.34 7.10
N GLY A 155 -2.76 5.30 7.61
CA GLY A 155 -3.35 4.31 8.51
C GLY A 155 -3.90 4.91 9.80
N LYS A 156 -3.15 5.83 10.41
CA LYS A 156 -3.61 6.59 11.59
C LYS A 156 -4.81 7.46 11.29
N GLU A 157 -4.76 8.25 10.22
CA GLU A 157 -5.82 9.16 9.81
C GLU A 157 -7.12 8.41 9.51
N LEU A 158 -7.01 7.30 8.79
CA LEU A 158 -8.13 6.45 8.46
C LEU A 158 -8.76 5.82 9.71
N SER A 159 -7.94 5.32 10.64
CA SER A 159 -8.42 4.78 11.92
C SER A 159 -9.11 5.85 12.76
N PHE A 160 -8.52 7.03 12.83
CA PHE A 160 -9.05 8.17 13.58
C PHE A 160 -10.43 8.56 13.08
N ILE A 161 -10.57 8.83 11.78
CA ILE A 161 -11.82 9.29 11.18
C ILE A 161 -12.93 8.22 11.26
N THR A 162 -12.58 6.95 11.12
CA THR A 162 -13.55 5.84 11.17
C THR A 162 -13.80 5.31 12.58
N ASN A 163 -13.06 5.81 13.58
CA ASN A 163 -12.97 5.26 14.93
C ASN A 163 -12.77 3.73 14.97
N GLU A 164 -11.95 3.19 14.04
CA GLU A 164 -11.67 1.76 13.92
C GLU A 164 -10.17 1.48 14.02
N LYS A 165 -9.76 0.81 15.10
CA LYS A 165 -8.35 0.47 15.37
C LYS A 165 -7.73 -0.50 14.36
N THR A 166 -8.57 -1.23 13.63
CA THR A 166 -8.17 -2.31 12.75
C THR A 166 -7.32 -1.81 11.58
N PHE A 167 -7.59 -0.59 11.08
CA PHE A 167 -6.84 -0.01 9.97
C PHE A 167 -5.38 0.26 10.35
N PHE A 168 -5.13 0.96 11.46
CA PHE A 168 -3.76 1.29 11.85
C PHE A 168 -3.00 0.04 12.31
N LYS A 169 -3.69 -0.92 12.95
CA LYS A 169 -3.10 -2.23 13.25
C LYS A 169 -2.65 -2.95 11.98
N ALA A 170 -3.47 -2.95 10.93
CA ALA A 170 -3.13 -3.52 9.64
C ALA A 170 -1.92 -2.79 9.00
N THR A 171 -1.92 -1.45 9.02
CA THR A 171 -0.80 -0.63 8.53
C THR A 171 0.50 -0.97 9.25
N LYS A 172 0.49 -1.09 10.59
CA LYS A 172 1.67 -1.47 11.38
C LYS A 172 2.25 -2.80 10.91
N ILE A 173 1.40 -3.81 10.71
CA ILE A 173 1.81 -5.14 10.24
C ILE A 173 2.40 -5.05 8.84
N MET A 174 1.78 -4.30 7.93
CA MET A 174 2.27 -4.14 6.57
C MET A 174 3.61 -3.37 6.52
N VAL A 175 3.80 -2.37 7.38
CA VAL A 175 5.09 -1.64 7.50
C VAL A 175 6.19 -2.57 8.03
N VAL A 176 5.91 -3.38 9.05
CA VAL A 176 6.86 -4.39 9.54
C VAL A 176 7.18 -5.39 8.43
N GLY A 177 6.16 -5.85 7.69
CA GLY A 177 6.34 -6.70 6.52
C GLY A 177 7.26 -6.06 5.48
N LEU A 178 7.05 -4.78 5.15
CA LEU A 178 7.90 -4.05 4.20
C LEU A 178 9.36 -4.00 4.67
N LEU A 179 9.62 -3.82 5.96
CA LEU A 179 10.99 -3.89 6.51
C LEU A 179 11.59 -5.29 6.34
N VAL A 180 10.82 -6.35 6.59
CA VAL A 180 11.25 -7.74 6.35
C VAL A 180 11.56 -7.96 4.86
N PHE A 181 10.73 -7.43 3.95
CA PHE A 181 10.99 -7.48 2.51
C PHE A 181 12.29 -6.77 2.12
N LEU A 182 12.54 -5.56 2.66
CA LEU A 182 13.77 -4.82 2.40
C LEU A 182 15.01 -5.58 2.89
N ILE A 183 14.97 -6.11 4.11
CA ILE A 183 16.05 -6.93 4.68
C ILE A 183 16.29 -8.17 3.82
N SER A 184 15.21 -8.86 3.40
CA SER A 184 15.31 -10.05 2.55
C SER A 184 15.92 -9.72 1.19
N SER A 185 15.53 -8.60 0.59
CA SER A 185 16.03 -8.14 -0.72
C SER A 185 17.53 -7.84 -0.67
N VAL A 186 17.99 -7.14 0.38
CA VAL A 186 19.43 -6.90 0.60
C VAL A 186 20.15 -8.21 0.87
N GLY A 187 19.55 -9.10 1.66
CA GLY A 187 20.07 -10.44 1.92
C GLY A 187 20.30 -11.25 0.65
N PHE A 188 19.34 -11.23 -0.28
CA PHE A 188 19.47 -11.90 -1.57
C PHE A 188 20.64 -11.35 -2.41
N LEU A 189 20.84 -10.03 -2.43
CA LEU A 189 21.98 -9.42 -3.11
C LEU A 189 23.32 -9.87 -2.52
N VAL A 190 23.40 -10.02 -1.19
CA VAL A 190 24.60 -10.51 -0.50
C VAL A 190 24.82 -12.00 -0.79
N THR A 191 23.77 -12.82 -0.76
CA THR A 191 23.89 -14.26 -1.06
C THR A 191 24.30 -14.52 -2.50
N ALA A 192 23.85 -13.69 -3.45
CA ALA A 192 24.25 -13.81 -4.84
C ALA A 192 25.78 -13.64 -5.01
N ARG A 193 26.42 -12.83 -4.16
CA ARG A 193 27.88 -12.65 -4.15
C ARG A 193 28.61 -13.76 -3.40
N LEU A 194 28.04 -14.25 -2.31
CA LEU A 194 28.67 -15.26 -1.45
C LEU A 194 28.45 -16.70 -1.92
N GLN A 195 27.52 -16.94 -2.86
CA GLN A 195 27.15 -18.25 -3.39
C GLN A 195 26.85 -19.30 -2.28
N ASN A 196 26.26 -18.85 -1.17
CA ASN A 196 25.99 -19.69 -0.02
C ASN A 196 24.49 -20.06 0.05
N GLU A 197 24.19 -21.33 -0.21
CA GLU A 197 22.83 -21.88 -0.27
C GLU A 197 22.07 -21.77 1.07
N ASN A 198 22.76 -21.97 2.20
CA ASN A 198 22.13 -21.90 3.52
C ASN A 198 21.65 -20.47 3.85
N VAL A 199 22.44 -19.48 3.46
CA VAL A 199 22.09 -18.07 3.67
C VAL A 199 20.97 -17.66 2.70
N ALA A 200 20.97 -18.17 1.46
CA ALA A 200 19.87 -17.97 0.52
C ALA A 200 18.54 -18.55 1.02
N LEU A 201 18.58 -19.76 1.60
CA LEU A 201 17.40 -20.41 2.18
C LEU A 201 16.84 -19.61 3.37
N PHE A 202 17.71 -19.09 4.24
CA PHE A 202 17.30 -18.22 5.36
C PHE A 202 16.56 -16.96 4.88
N PHE A 203 17.09 -16.25 3.89
CA PHE A 203 16.41 -15.07 3.32
C PHE A 203 15.14 -15.44 2.53
N GLY A 204 15.07 -16.63 1.94
CA GLY A 204 13.85 -17.18 1.37
C GLY A 204 12.73 -17.36 2.39
N ILE A 205 13.04 -17.88 3.58
CA ILE A 205 12.07 -18.01 4.68
C ILE A 205 11.59 -16.63 5.16
N LEU A 206 12.50 -15.66 5.30
CA LEU A 206 12.13 -14.29 5.66
C LEU A 206 11.20 -13.66 4.62
N PHE A 207 11.48 -13.89 3.33
CA PHE A 207 10.63 -13.44 2.24
C PHE A 207 9.22 -14.07 2.28
N MET A 208 9.10 -15.36 2.59
CA MET A 208 7.80 -15.99 2.83
C MET A 208 7.09 -15.36 4.04
N GLY A 209 7.83 -15.03 5.11
CA GLY A 209 7.32 -14.33 6.28
C GLY A 209 6.71 -12.97 5.92
N PHE A 210 7.35 -12.20 5.04
CA PHE A 210 6.77 -10.98 4.46
C PHE A 210 5.43 -11.26 3.79
N GLY A 211 5.35 -12.29 2.94
CA GLY A 211 4.11 -12.68 2.27
C GLY A 211 2.96 -12.94 3.26
N VAL A 212 3.23 -13.69 4.32
CA VAL A 212 2.24 -13.95 5.39
C VAL A 212 1.80 -12.65 6.08
N MET A 213 2.72 -11.75 6.39
CA MET A 213 2.40 -10.45 7.01
C MET A 213 1.53 -9.58 6.11
N VAL A 214 1.80 -9.55 4.80
CA VAL A 214 0.99 -8.80 3.83
C VAL A 214 -0.42 -9.37 3.76
N VAL A 215 -0.56 -10.69 3.63
CA VAL A 215 -1.88 -11.35 3.61
C VAL A 215 -2.66 -11.06 4.89
N TYR A 216 -2.02 -11.17 6.04
CA TYR A 216 -2.66 -10.86 7.32
C TYR A 216 -3.06 -9.39 7.45
N GLY A 217 -2.21 -8.46 6.99
CA GLY A 217 -2.52 -7.04 6.89
C GLY A 217 -3.74 -6.77 6.00
N ILE A 218 -3.82 -7.41 4.83
CA ILE A 218 -4.97 -7.30 3.92
C ILE A 218 -6.25 -7.80 4.58
N ILE A 219 -6.21 -8.93 5.29
CA ILE A 219 -7.37 -9.47 6.02
C ILE A 219 -7.85 -8.48 7.08
N LEU A 220 -6.93 -7.86 7.83
CA LEU A 220 -7.30 -6.84 8.82
C LEU A 220 -7.89 -5.58 8.17
N TYR A 221 -7.33 -5.12 7.05
CA TYR A 221 -7.91 -4.02 6.26
C TYR A 221 -9.33 -4.35 5.81
N LEU A 222 -9.57 -5.56 5.29
CA LEU A 222 -10.89 -6.07 4.92
C LEU A 222 -11.88 -6.03 6.08
N ILE A 223 -11.48 -6.57 7.24
CA ILE A 223 -12.29 -6.53 8.46
C ILE A 223 -12.62 -5.08 8.83
N GLY A 224 -11.64 -4.18 8.76
CA GLY A 224 -11.82 -2.75 8.96
C GLY A 224 -12.90 -2.18 8.04
N ILE A 225 -12.80 -2.42 6.72
CA ILE A 225 -13.75 -1.93 5.70
C ILE A 225 -15.18 -2.39 6.02
N PHE A 226 -15.36 -3.67 6.33
CA PHE A 226 -16.69 -4.21 6.64
C PHE A 226 -17.26 -3.64 7.94
N LYS A 227 -16.40 -3.38 8.93
CA LYS A 227 -16.78 -2.78 10.22
C LYS A 227 -17.06 -1.28 10.16
N ILE A 228 -16.69 -0.57 9.09
CA ILE A 228 -17.05 0.85 8.95
C ILE A 228 -18.58 0.99 9.03
N ARG A 229 -19.02 1.59 10.13
CA ARG A 229 -20.40 1.98 10.41
C ARG A 229 -20.53 3.47 10.61
N VAL A 230 -19.44 4.16 10.98
CA VAL A 230 -19.44 5.56 11.34
C VAL A 230 -18.23 6.30 10.80
N ILE A 231 -18.39 7.60 10.60
CA ILE A 231 -17.31 8.56 10.39
C ILE A 231 -17.51 9.71 11.35
N VAL A 232 -16.45 10.07 12.07
CA VAL A 232 -16.46 11.19 13.01
C VAL A 232 -15.93 12.43 12.31
N GLN A 233 -16.68 13.53 12.37
CA GLN A 233 -16.36 14.79 11.70
C GLN A 233 -15.49 15.70 12.57
N TYR A 234 -14.25 15.29 12.82
CA TYR A 234 -13.32 16.02 13.69
C TYR A 234 -12.97 17.45 13.22
N GLY A 235 -13.16 17.79 11.94
CA GLY A 235 -12.79 19.10 11.40
C GLY A 235 -11.31 19.22 11.03
N GLU A 236 -10.92 20.32 10.38
CA GLU A 236 -9.58 20.47 9.80
C GLU A 236 -8.47 20.55 10.85
N ASP A 237 -8.77 21.13 12.02
CA ASP A 237 -7.77 21.49 13.05
C ASP A 237 -7.62 20.46 14.18
N ALA A 238 -8.51 19.47 14.27
CA ALA A 238 -8.41 18.46 15.32
C ALA A 238 -7.12 17.66 15.16
N GLN A 239 -6.32 17.54 16.23
CA GLN A 239 -5.10 16.75 16.20
C GLN A 239 -5.43 15.24 16.24
N ASN A 240 -4.68 14.46 15.47
CA ASN A 240 -4.76 13.00 15.55
C ASN A 240 -3.96 12.51 16.76
N THR A 241 -4.66 12.13 17.82
CA THR A 241 -4.08 11.73 19.11
C THR A 241 -3.78 10.23 19.19
N ILE A 242 -3.98 9.47 18.08
CA ILE A 242 -3.57 8.05 17.97
C ILE A 242 -2.03 7.99 17.95
N SER A 243 -1.45 8.03 19.17
CA SER A 243 -0.05 7.83 19.58
C SER A 243 0.31 8.66 20.83
N GLN A 244 -0.57 9.54 21.33
CA GLN A 244 -0.24 10.45 22.45
C GLN A 244 -0.51 9.88 23.85
N LYS A 245 -0.88 8.60 23.97
CA LYS A 245 -0.94 7.89 25.26
C LYS A 245 0.27 6.96 25.42
N GLU A 246 1.45 7.56 25.41
CA GLU A 246 2.67 7.00 26.00
C GLU A 246 3.26 8.12 26.86
N ASN A 247 2.61 8.38 28.00
CA ASN A 247 3.20 9.08 29.16
C ASN A 247 2.94 8.19 30.37
#